data_AF-A0A955Y196-F1
#
_entry.id   AF-A0A955Y196-F1
#
_cell.length_a   1.000
_cell.length_b   1.000
_cell.length_c   1.000
_cell.angle_alpha   90.00
_cell.angle_beta   90.00
_cell.angle_gamma   90.00
#
_symmetry.space_group_name_H-M   'P 1'
#
loop_
_entity.id
_entity.type
_entity.pdbx_description
1 polymer ?
#
loop_
_entity_poly.entity_id
_entity_poly.type
_entity_poly.pdbx_seq_one_letter_code
_entity_poly.pdbx_strand_id
1 'polypeptide(L)'
;MQVGGYPGGMPQDFPAAHSMDSTWFAVDLDGQVALFDTGEGGAVPMEGFPLGREAGGADPFDAAVVLEALLRRKRSELPELAELLPDDASIRQLLDALDWDDEASLAVMLGLWVYGNEDGWAVPYHRSGFPAEPVTLEALGDDLKARLKGAVLAIRFAEAPLVQPGEHAPVAAWGSVWGGVDGSVHPTADGKPRLDELEEASELLGEWRESVDPAEVEDHEAPDLHLVDFVRSALQGAPPPPPPPDVPESWMARLQRKLFGG
;
A
#
# COMPACT_ATOMS: atom_id res chain seq x y z
N MET A 1 56.01 25.88 0.70
CA MET A 1 55.24 24.70 0.26
C MET A 1 54.28 24.35 1.37
N GLN A 2 53.00 24.63 1.19
CA GLN A 2 51.93 24.35 2.14
C GLN A 2 50.99 23.36 1.43
N VAL A 3 50.81 22.19 2.03
CA VAL A 3 49.97 21.11 1.50
C VAL A 3 48.60 21.29 2.15
N GLY A 4 47.58 21.60 1.35
CA GLY A 4 46.21 21.82 1.82
C GLY A 4 45.53 20.49 2.18
N GLY A 5 45.09 20.38 3.42
CA GLY A 5 44.20 19.30 3.87
C GLY A 5 42.75 19.67 3.60
N TYR A 6 42.06 18.84 2.82
CA TYR A 6 40.60 18.87 2.81
C TYR A 6 40.09 18.25 4.13
N PRO A 7 39.23 18.94 4.90
CA PRO A 7 38.57 18.34 6.06
C PRO A 7 37.57 17.31 5.55
N GLY A 8 38.00 16.05 5.47
CA GLY A 8 37.17 14.91 5.10
C GLY A 8 36.17 14.59 6.20
N GLY A 9 35.04 15.30 6.20
CA GLY A 9 33.80 14.70 6.68
C GLY A 9 33.45 13.60 5.68
N MET A 10 33.42 12.34 6.11
CA MET A 10 32.92 11.27 5.26
C MET A 10 31.50 11.66 4.83
N PRO A 11 31.15 11.54 3.53
CA PRO A 11 29.77 11.66 3.12
C PRO A 11 28.98 10.73 4.02
N GLN A 12 27.92 11.26 4.63
CA GLN A 12 27.01 10.48 5.44
C GLN A 12 26.60 9.30 4.57
N ASP A 13 27.00 8.09 4.96
CA ASP A 13 26.46 6.86 4.40
C ASP A 13 24.98 6.93 4.71
N PHE A 14 24.20 7.41 3.73
CA PHE A 14 22.78 7.11 3.71
C PHE A 14 22.75 5.59 3.58
N PRO A 15 22.19 4.87 4.57
CA PRO A 15 22.13 3.42 4.51
C PRO A 15 21.64 3.04 3.12
N ALA A 16 22.36 2.12 2.48
CA ALA A 16 22.16 1.76 1.09
C ALA A 16 20.66 1.68 0.77
N ALA A 17 20.26 2.36 -0.31
CA ALA A 17 18.90 2.49 -0.83
C ALA A 17 18.31 1.13 -1.22
N HIS A 18 18.00 0.32 -0.22
CA HIS A 18 17.37 -0.98 -0.37
C HIS A 18 15.97 -0.86 0.21
N SER A 19 14.97 -0.83 -0.68
CA SER A 19 13.54 -1.03 -0.42
C SER A 19 12.89 0.01 0.50
N MET A 20 12.57 1.20 -0.03
CA MET A 20 11.66 2.14 0.68
C MET A 20 10.21 1.64 0.75
N ASP A 21 9.96 0.40 0.32
CA ASP A 21 8.67 -0.24 0.27
C ASP A 21 8.05 -0.20 1.68
N SER A 22 7.09 0.70 1.81
CA SER A 22 6.46 1.05 3.06
C SER A 22 4.97 0.92 2.90
N THR A 23 4.30 0.74 4.03
CA THR A 23 2.85 0.78 4.06
C THR A 23 2.40 1.91 4.95
N TRP A 24 1.23 2.47 4.66
CA TRP A 24 0.59 3.42 5.56
C TRP A 24 -0.92 3.23 5.55
N PHE A 25 -1.58 3.77 6.56
CA PHE A 25 -3.01 3.59 6.75
C PHE A 25 -3.75 4.91 6.80
N ALA A 26 -4.96 4.91 6.25
CA ALA A 26 -5.87 6.04 6.33
C ALA A 26 -7.31 5.61 6.58
N VAL A 27 -8.09 6.57 7.04
CA VAL A 27 -9.52 6.48 7.29
C VAL A 27 -10.24 7.47 6.39
N ASP A 28 -11.31 7.06 5.72
CA ASP A 28 -12.09 7.96 4.86
C ASP A 28 -13.22 8.68 5.62
N LEU A 29 -14.04 9.45 4.89
CA LEU A 29 -15.18 10.18 5.46
C LEU A 29 -16.30 9.30 6.01
N ASP A 30 -16.36 8.03 5.60
CA ASP A 30 -17.33 7.04 6.09
C ASP A 30 -16.75 6.20 7.24
N GLY A 31 -15.53 6.51 7.66
CA GLY A 31 -14.81 5.81 8.72
C GLY A 31 -14.25 4.46 8.26
N GLN A 32 -14.20 4.18 6.97
CA GLN A 32 -13.63 2.95 6.40
C GLN A 32 -12.10 3.03 6.40
N VAL A 33 -11.43 1.90 6.49
CA VAL A 33 -9.96 1.85 6.63
C VAL A 33 -9.32 1.32 5.35
N ALA A 34 -8.24 1.98 4.92
CA ALA A 34 -7.42 1.59 3.79
C ALA A 34 -5.97 1.32 4.19
N LEU A 35 -5.37 0.34 3.50
CA LEU A 35 -3.94 0.08 3.43
C LEU A 35 -3.40 0.69 2.13
N PHE A 36 -2.32 1.45 2.24
CA PHE A 36 -1.60 2.01 1.10
C PHE A 36 -0.21 1.38 1.03
N ASP A 37 0.08 0.70 -0.06
CA ASP A 37 1.40 0.19 -0.41
C ASP A 37 2.12 1.20 -1.30
N THR A 38 3.26 1.69 -0.83
CA THR A 38 4.01 2.72 -1.55
C THR A 38 4.76 2.18 -2.75
N GLY A 39 4.99 0.86 -2.86
CA GLY A 39 6.05 0.34 -3.74
C GLY A 39 7.36 1.11 -3.52
N GLU A 40 8.19 1.20 -4.58
CA GLU A 40 9.44 1.97 -4.51
C GLU A 40 9.22 3.49 -4.58
N GLY A 41 8.16 3.94 -5.27
CA GLY A 41 8.00 5.35 -5.70
C GLY A 41 7.02 6.20 -4.90
N GLY A 42 6.10 5.57 -4.16
CA GLY A 42 4.92 6.22 -3.60
C GLY A 42 5.21 7.32 -2.58
N ALA A 43 4.42 8.39 -2.63
CA ALA A 43 4.48 9.46 -1.65
C ALA A 43 3.93 9.02 -0.30
N VAL A 44 4.67 9.26 0.77
CA VAL A 44 4.27 8.94 2.15
C VAL A 44 3.91 10.22 2.90
N PRO A 45 2.74 10.29 3.56
CA PRO A 45 2.40 11.43 4.41
C PRO A 45 3.36 11.54 5.62
N MET A 46 3.88 12.74 5.88
CA MET A 46 4.90 12.95 6.91
C MET A 46 4.37 13.01 8.35
N GLU A 47 3.10 13.39 8.53
CA GLU A 47 2.53 13.62 9.86
C GLU A 47 1.08 13.13 9.93
N GLY A 48 0.71 12.55 11.07
CA GLY A 48 -0.69 12.19 11.37
C GLY A 48 -1.16 10.84 10.81
N PHE A 49 -0.31 10.13 10.07
CA PHE A 49 -0.61 8.82 9.49
C PHE A 49 0.32 7.75 10.07
N PRO A 50 -0.20 6.61 10.51
CA PRO A 50 0.61 5.48 10.92
C PRO A 50 1.38 4.91 9.72
N LEU A 51 2.71 4.84 9.87
CA LEU A 51 3.64 4.31 8.87
C LEU A 51 4.15 2.94 9.32
N GLY A 52 4.07 1.96 8.44
CA GLY A 52 4.61 0.62 8.61
C GLY A 52 6.03 0.50 8.03
N ARG A 53 6.65 -0.65 8.31
CA ARG A 53 7.94 -1.08 7.73
C ARG A 53 9.02 0.00 7.84
N GLU A 54 9.76 0.27 6.76
CA GLU A 54 10.95 1.12 6.79
C GLU A 54 10.62 2.58 7.12
N ALA A 55 9.50 3.11 6.61
CA ALA A 55 9.05 4.46 6.94
C ALA A 55 8.60 4.63 8.41
N GLY A 56 8.25 3.54 9.09
CA GLY A 56 7.78 3.55 10.48
C GLY A 56 8.86 3.85 11.53
N GLY A 57 10.14 3.75 11.16
CA GLY A 57 11.26 4.03 12.05
C GLY A 57 11.25 3.15 13.31
N ALA A 58 11.18 3.78 14.50
CA ALA A 58 11.31 3.08 15.78
C ALA A 58 10.01 2.47 16.32
N ASP A 59 8.84 2.83 15.76
CA ASP A 59 7.52 2.30 16.13
C ASP A 59 6.69 2.04 14.87
N PRO A 60 7.10 1.06 14.04
CA PRO A 60 6.40 0.76 12.80
C PRO A 60 4.98 0.29 13.10
N PHE A 61 4.01 0.93 12.47
CA PHE A 61 2.64 0.45 12.40
C PHE A 61 2.50 -0.51 11.23
N ASP A 62 3.06 -1.69 11.41
CA ASP A 62 3.09 -2.73 10.39
C ASP A 62 1.66 -3.20 10.05
N ALA A 63 1.44 -3.50 8.78
CA ALA A 63 0.20 -4.10 8.32
C ALA A 63 -0.11 -5.41 9.03
N ALA A 64 0.91 -6.20 9.38
CA ALA A 64 0.75 -7.40 10.19
C ALA A 64 -0.02 -7.16 11.50
N VAL A 65 0.15 -6.00 12.15
CA VAL A 65 -0.57 -5.66 13.40
C VAL A 65 -2.07 -5.46 13.15
N VAL A 66 -2.42 -4.79 12.05
CA VAL A 66 -3.82 -4.57 11.67
C VAL A 66 -4.46 -5.88 11.23
N LEU A 67 -3.77 -6.65 10.39
CA LEU A 67 -4.24 -7.95 9.90
C LEU A 67 -4.40 -8.97 11.03
N GLU A 68 -3.48 -9.03 12.00
CA GLU A 68 -3.61 -9.89 13.18
C GLU A 68 -4.89 -9.58 13.97
N ALA A 69 -5.19 -8.30 14.19
CA ALA A 69 -6.40 -7.89 14.91
C ALA A 69 -7.69 -8.25 14.14
N LEU A 70 -7.71 -8.04 12.83
CA LEU A 70 -8.83 -8.39 11.97
C LEU A 70 -9.04 -9.90 11.88
N LEU A 71 -7.96 -10.69 11.77
CA LEU A 71 -8.00 -12.14 11.81
C LEU A 71 -8.55 -12.67 13.13
N ARG A 72 -8.11 -12.12 14.27
CA ARG A 72 -8.64 -12.51 15.60
C ARG A 72 -10.15 -12.30 15.67
N ARG A 73 -10.63 -11.18 15.13
CA ARG A 73 -12.05 -10.89 15.05
C ARG A 73 -12.78 -11.88 14.15
N LYS A 74 -12.35 -12.05 12.89
CA LYS A 74 -12.97 -12.99 11.94
C LYS A 74 -12.92 -14.43 12.47
N ARG A 75 -11.85 -14.82 13.17
CA ARG A 75 -11.74 -16.12 13.86
C ARG A 75 -12.84 -16.32 14.90
N SER A 76 -13.21 -15.28 15.64
CA SER A 76 -14.30 -15.35 16.63
C SER A 76 -15.69 -15.42 15.99
N GLU A 77 -15.80 -14.98 14.72
CA GLU A 77 -17.04 -14.95 13.94
C GLU A 77 -17.23 -16.23 13.10
N LEU A 78 -16.13 -16.87 12.67
CA LEU A 78 -16.12 -18.00 11.73
C LEU A 78 -15.50 -19.26 12.37
N PRO A 79 -16.31 -20.28 12.73
CA PRO A 79 -15.82 -21.51 13.35
C PRO A 79 -14.75 -22.24 12.53
N GLU A 80 -14.89 -22.29 11.21
CA GLU A 80 -13.94 -22.93 10.31
C GLU A 80 -12.57 -22.24 10.33
N LEU A 81 -12.55 -20.91 10.50
CA LEU A 81 -11.32 -20.15 10.65
C LEU A 81 -10.67 -20.40 12.01
N ALA A 82 -11.46 -20.60 13.07
CA ALA A 82 -10.96 -21.00 14.38
C ALA A 82 -10.35 -22.40 14.40
N GLU A 83 -10.83 -23.31 13.57
CA GLU A 83 -10.19 -24.63 13.39
C GLU A 83 -8.84 -24.52 12.67
N LEU A 84 -8.72 -23.64 11.68
CA LEU A 84 -7.46 -23.40 10.94
C LEU A 84 -6.44 -22.61 11.76
N LEU A 85 -6.90 -21.65 12.56
CA LEU A 85 -6.08 -20.71 13.33
C LEU A 85 -6.38 -20.83 14.84
N PRO A 86 -6.06 -21.97 15.49
CA PRO A 86 -6.53 -22.29 16.83
C PRO A 86 -6.05 -21.32 17.92
N ASP A 87 -4.96 -20.59 17.68
CA ASP A 87 -4.38 -19.65 18.64
C ASP A 87 -3.67 -18.49 17.93
N ASP A 88 -3.18 -17.52 18.71
CA ASP A 88 -2.50 -16.35 18.16
C ASP A 88 -1.13 -16.69 17.54
N ALA A 89 -0.52 -17.82 17.88
CA ALA A 89 0.73 -18.25 17.27
C ALA A 89 0.49 -18.69 15.82
N SER A 90 -0.61 -19.39 15.54
CA SER A 90 -1.00 -19.77 14.18
C SER A 90 -1.33 -18.56 13.29
N ILE A 91 -1.89 -17.49 13.84
CA ILE A 91 -2.10 -16.23 13.11
C ILE A 91 -0.76 -15.62 12.69
N ARG A 92 0.21 -15.53 13.61
CA ARG A 92 1.55 -14.99 13.28
C ARG A 92 2.26 -15.85 12.26
N GLN A 93 2.19 -17.17 12.41
CA GLN A 93 2.78 -18.08 11.42
C GLN A 93 2.18 -17.90 10.02
N LEU A 94 0.86 -17.67 9.93
CA LEU A 94 0.21 -17.35 8.66
C LEU A 94 0.80 -16.05 8.08
N LEU A 95 0.80 -14.96 8.87
CA LEU A 95 1.27 -13.65 8.42
C LEU A 95 2.75 -13.66 8.02
N ASP A 96 3.60 -14.37 8.77
CA ASP A 96 5.03 -14.55 8.46
C ASP A 96 5.26 -15.34 7.16
N ALA A 97 4.26 -16.11 6.70
CA ALA A 97 4.34 -16.92 5.49
C ALA A 97 3.79 -16.22 4.24
N LEU A 98 3.10 -15.09 4.40
CA LEU A 98 2.55 -14.34 3.26
C LEU A 98 3.67 -13.55 2.58
N ASP A 99 3.60 -13.47 1.25
CA ASP A 99 4.30 -12.43 0.52
C ASP A 99 3.42 -11.15 0.43
N TRP A 100 3.89 -10.17 -0.32
CA TRP A 100 3.23 -8.87 -0.44
C TRP A 100 1.87 -8.97 -1.14
N ASP A 101 1.78 -9.78 -2.20
CA ASP A 101 0.54 -9.96 -2.97
C ASP A 101 -0.51 -10.71 -2.13
N ASP A 102 -0.07 -11.70 -1.37
CA ASP A 102 -0.90 -12.44 -0.43
C ASP A 102 -1.38 -11.54 0.73
N GLU A 103 -0.52 -10.65 1.24
CA GLU A 103 -0.87 -9.70 2.30
C GLU A 103 -1.97 -8.72 1.84
N ALA A 104 -1.83 -8.15 0.65
CA ALA A 104 -2.83 -7.27 0.05
C ALA A 104 -4.16 -8.02 -0.17
N SER A 105 -4.10 -9.25 -0.68
CA SER A 105 -5.29 -10.09 -0.88
C SER A 105 -6.01 -10.38 0.44
N LEU A 106 -5.25 -10.73 1.49
CA LEU A 106 -5.80 -10.94 2.81
C LEU A 106 -6.42 -9.66 3.39
N ALA A 107 -5.78 -8.50 3.19
CA ALA A 107 -6.30 -7.20 3.63
C ALA A 107 -7.70 -6.93 3.04
N VAL A 108 -7.88 -7.16 1.74
CA VAL A 108 -9.18 -7.03 1.06
C VAL A 108 -10.23 -7.96 1.65
N MET A 109 -9.89 -9.25 1.84
CA MET A 109 -10.81 -10.25 2.42
C MET A 109 -11.21 -9.92 3.87
N LEU A 110 -10.35 -9.19 4.60
CA LEU A 110 -10.61 -8.73 5.96
C LEU A 110 -11.34 -7.39 6.04
N GLY A 111 -11.67 -6.79 4.89
CA GLY A 111 -12.48 -5.58 4.78
C GLY A 111 -11.67 -4.30 4.58
N LEU A 112 -10.36 -4.36 4.39
CA LEU A 112 -9.56 -3.17 4.08
C LEU A 112 -9.68 -2.81 2.60
N TRP A 113 -9.76 -1.52 2.32
CA TRP A 113 -9.41 -1.02 0.98
C TRP A 113 -7.91 -1.15 0.79
N VAL A 114 -7.48 -1.45 -0.44
CA VAL A 114 -6.05 -1.49 -0.76
C VAL A 114 -5.76 -0.56 -1.92
N TYR A 115 -4.75 0.27 -1.73
CA TYR A 115 -4.22 1.18 -2.73
C TYR A 115 -2.75 0.86 -2.93
N GLY A 116 -2.32 0.72 -4.18
CA GLY A 116 -0.92 0.50 -4.55
C GLY A 116 -0.35 1.69 -5.29
N ASN A 117 0.96 1.87 -5.20
CA ASN A 117 1.72 2.70 -6.12
C ASN A 117 2.68 1.79 -6.91
N GLU A 118 2.86 2.07 -8.19
CA GLU A 118 3.83 1.33 -8.99
C GLU A 118 5.24 1.85 -8.72
N ASP A 119 6.25 1.03 -9.03
CA ASP A 119 7.65 1.39 -8.84
C ASP A 119 8.04 2.65 -9.62
N GLY A 120 8.89 3.48 -9.01
CA GLY A 120 9.50 4.65 -9.65
C GLY A 120 9.12 5.98 -9.00
N TRP A 121 8.02 6.59 -9.46
CA TRP A 121 7.66 7.98 -9.10
C TRP A 121 6.44 8.05 -8.22
N ALA A 122 6.35 9.12 -7.42
CA ALA A 122 5.21 9.41 -6.56
C ALA A 122 3.97 9.89 -7.34
N VAL A 123 3.47 9.04 -8.23
CA VAL A 123 2.19 9.20 -8.94
C VAL A 123 1.03 8.92 -7.98
N PRO A 124 -0.23 9.22 -8.36
CA PRO A 124 -1.38 8.82 -7.56
C PRO A 124 -1.44 7.30 -7.34
N TYR A 125 -1.81 6.90 -6.13
CA TYR A 125 -2.07 5.51 -5.80
C TYR A 125 -3.33 5.04 -6.50
N HIS A 126 -3.27 3.86 -7.09
CA HIS A 126 -4.42 3.20 -7.70
C HIS A 126 -5.09 2.27 -6.69
N ARG A 127 -6.42 2.24 -6.69
CA ARG A 127 -7.18 1.28 -5.89
C ARG A 127 -6.99 -0.12 -6.49
N SER A 128 -6.29 -0.98 -5.77
CA SER A 128 -6.00 -2.36 -6.19
C SER A 128 -6.89 -3.39 -5.50
N GLY A 129 -7.60 -3.02 -4.43
CA GLY A 129 -8.41 -3.93 -3.63
C GLY A 129 -9.77 -3.38 -3.18
N PHE A 130 -10.81 -4.23 -3.31
CA PHE A 130 -12.22 -3.87 -3.13
C PHE A 130 -12.89 -4.75 -2.08
N PRO A 131 -12.95 -4.33 -0.81
CA PRO A 131 -13.56 -5.16 0.23
C PRO A 131 -15.06 -5.29 0.02
N ALA A 132 -15.57 -6.53 -0.01
CA ALA A 132 -17.02 -6.79 -0.07
C ALA A 132 -17.76 -6.27 1.17
N GLU A 133 -17.10 -6.32 2.34
CA GLU A 133 -17.58 -5.77 3.60
C GLU A 133 -16.52 -4.84 4.19
N PRO A 134 -16.53 -3.54 3.83
CA PRO A 134 -15.52 -2.59 4.32
C PRO A 134 -15.50 -2.52 5.85
N VAL A 135 -14.30 -2.66 6.43
CA VAL A 135 -14.11 -2.51 7.87
C VAL A 135 -14.07 -1.04 8.24
N THR A 136 -14.79 -0.68 9.30
CA THR A 136 -14.77 0.68 9.84
C THR A 136 -13.84 0.80 11.04
N LEU A 137 -13.35 2.01 11.28
CA LEU A 137 -12.56 2.39 12.45
C LEU A 137 -13.26 1.98 13.76
N GLU A 138 -14.59 2.06 13.81
CA GLU A 138 -15.37 1.67 14.98
C GLU A 138 -15.32 0.18 15.28
N ALA A 139 -15.14 -0.63 14.24
CA ALA A 139 -15.09 -2.07 14.32
C ALA A 139 -13.68 -2.61 14.66
N LEU A 140 -12.69 -1.71 14.79
CA LEU A 140 -11.35 -2.01 15.30
C LEU A 140 -11.30 -1.90 16.83
N GLY A 141 -10.37 -2.63 17.45
CA GLY A 141 -10.10 -2.51 18.90
C GLY A 141 -9.58 -1.11 19.29
N ASP A 142 -9.72 -0.77 20.57
CA ASP A 142 -9.41 0.57 21.10
C ASP A 142 -7.99 1.05 20.76
N ASP A 143 -7.00 0.16 20.80
CA ASP A 143 -5.60 0.47 20.49
C ASP A 143 -5.42 0.91 19.02
N LEU A 144 -5.98 0.16 18.08
CA LEU A 144 -5.92 0.49 16.65
C LEU A 144 -6.74 1.74 16.34
N LYS A 145 -7.92 1.86 16.95
CA LYS A 145 -8.75 3.06 16.84
C LYS A 145 -7.99 4.31 17.29
N ALA A 146 -7.27 4.22 18.41
CA ALA A 146 -6.48 5.33 18.92
C ALA A 146 -5.34 5.73 17.97
N ARG A 147 -4.70 4.79 17.27
CA ARG A 147 -3.65 5.07 16.27
C ARG A 147 -4.19 5.64 14.97
N LEU A 148 -5.36 5.18 14.51
CA LEU A 148 -5.92 5.53 13.20
C LEU A 148 -6.85 6.74 13.19
N LYS A 149 -7.43 7.15 14.33
CA LYS A 149 -8.41 8.25 14.39
C LYS A 149 -7.94 9.60 13.83
N GLY A 150 -6.63 9.81 13.72
CA GLY A 150 -6.03 11.04 13.19
C GLY A 150 -5.70 10.97 11.70
N ALA A 151 -5.66 9.77 11.12
CA ALA A 151 -5.22 9.50 9.76
C ALA A 151 -6.36 9.66 8.74
N VAL A 152 -7.08 10.78 8.80
CA VAL A 152 -8.32 10.96 8.02
C VAL A 152 -8.03 11.63 6.69
N LEU A 153 -8.49 11.03 5.59
CA LEU A 153 -8.51 11.63 4.26
C LEU A 153 -9.90 12.19 3.95
N ALA A 154 -9.96 13.36 3.32
CA ALA A 154 -11.21 14.05 2.99
C ALA A 154 -11.88 13.49 1.71
N ILE A 155 -11.94 12.17 1.59
CA ILE A 155 -12.46 11.41 0.44
C ILE A 155 -13.35 10.26 0.92
N ARG A 156 -13.95 9.52 -0.02
CA ARG A 156 -14.57 8.20 0.24
C ARG A 156 -13.86 7.18 -0.61
N PHE A 157 -13.37 6.09 -0.01
CA PHE A 157 -12.61 5.09 -0.75
C PHE A 157 -13.45 4.42 -1.84
N ALA A 158 -14.75 4.24 -1.62
CA ALA A 158 -15.68 3.73 -2.62
C ALA A 158 -15.79 4.63 -3.88
N GLU A 159 -15.58 5.94 -3.75
CA GLU A 159 -15.72 6.93 -4.83
C GLU A 159 -14.38 7.38 -5.43
N ALA A 160 -13.25 6.96 -4.84
CA ALA A 160 -11.91 7.41 -5.17
C ALA A 160 -11.06 6.26 -5.76
N PRO A 161 -11.11 6.00 -7.08
CA PRO A 161 -10.27 4.98 -7.70
C PRO A 161 -8.77 5.35 -7.68
N LEU A 162 -8.47 6.65 -7.57
CA LEU A 162 -7.13 7.20 -7.43
C LEU A 162 -7.07 8.05 -6.16
N VAL A 163 -5.96 7.97 -5.44
CA VAL A 163 -5.72 8.77 -4.23
C VAL A 163 -4.28 9.25 -4.23
N GLN A 164 -4.07 10.52 -3.93
CA GLN A 164 -2.72 11.05 -3.71
C GLN A 164 -2.60 11.72 -2.34
N PRO A 165 -1.77 11.19 -1.41
CA PRO A 165 -1.67 11.75 -0.06
C PRO A 165 -1.21 13.22 -0.04
N GLY A 166 -0.43 13.64 -1.04
CA GLY A 166 0.04 15.03 -1.20
C GLY A 166 -1.09 16.06 -1.33
N GLU A 167 -2.28 15.63 -1.76
CA GLU A 167 -3.48 16.50 -1.85
C GLU A 167 -4.15 16.72 -0.49
N HIS A 168 -3.77 15.94 0.52
CA HIS A 168 -4.41 15.91 1.83
C HIS A 168 -3.46 16.30 2.97
N ALA A 169 -2.16 16.01 2.82
CA ALA A 169 -1.13 16.27 3.82
C ALA A 169 0.23 16.52 3.16
N PRO A 170 1.18 17.17 3.86
CA PRO A 170 2.58 17.20 3.44
C PRO A 170 3.14 15.78 3.29
N VAL A 171 3.81 15.51 2.17
CA VAL A 171 4.39 14.21 1.85
C VAL A 171 5.90 14.28 1.66
N ALA A 172 6.54 13.14 1.92
CA ALA A 172 7.88 12.81 1.46
C ALA A 172 7.77 11.75 0.34
N ALA A 173 8.74 11.72 -0.56
CA ALA A 173 8.85 10.71 -1.60
C ALA A 173 10.34 10.47 -1.90
N TRP A 174 10.64 9.47 -2.73
CA TRP A 174 12.01 9.24 -3.17
C TRP A 174 12.56 10.41 -4.01
N GLY A 175 11.72 10.93 -4.90
CA GLY A 175 11.98 12.17 -5.64
C GLY A 175 11.64 13.42 -4.82
N SER A 176 11.98 14.60 -5.35
CA SER A 176 11.61 15.87 -4.72
C SER A 176 10.28 16.44 -5.23
N VAL A 177 9.51 15.61 -5.95
CA VAL A 177 8.21 15.92 -6.53
C VAL A 177 7.23 14.76 -6.38
N TRP A 178 5.94 15.06 -6.52
CA TRP A 178 4.85 14.09 -6.59
C TRP A 178 3.78 14.56 -7.59
N GLY A 179 3.02 13.61 -8.15
CA GLY A 179 1.96 13.86 -9.12
C GLY A 179 0.57 13.86 -8.49
N GLY A 180 -0.23 14.88 -8.76
CA GLY A 180 -1.64 14.98 -8.36
C GLY A 180 -2.56 14.17 -9.26
N VAL A 181 -3.76 13.86 -8.76
CA VAL A 181 -4.80 13.11 -9.48
C VAL A 181 -5.25 13.86 -10.74
N ASP A 182 -5.19 15.19 -10.73
CA ASP A 182 -5.49 16.04 -11.88
C ASP A 182 -4.36 16.10 -12.93
N GLY A 183 -3.22 15.43 -12.68
CA GLY A 183 -2.02 15.41 -13.50
C GLY A 183 -1.08 16.60 -13.28
N SER A 184 -1.29 17.40 -12.24
CA SER A 184 -0.31 18.43 -11.85
C SER A 184 0.88 17.82 -11.12
N VAL A 185 2.03 18.50 -11.17
CA VAL A 185 3.26 18.10 -10.45
C VAL A 185 3.56 19.10 -9.35
N HIS A 186 3.86 18.60 -8.17
CA HIS A 186 4.09 19.39 -6.96
C HIS A 186 5.42 19.01 -6.30
N PRO A 187 6.09 19.94 -5.60
CA PRO A 187 7.23 19.59 -4.77
C PRO A 187 6.81 18.75 -3.55
N THR A 188 7.67 17.85 -3.09
CA THR A 188 7.53 17.25 -1.75
C THR A 188 7.79 18.31 -0.67
N ALA A 189 7.38 18.02 0.56
CA ALA A 189 7.50 18.98 1.67
C ALA A 189 8.96 19.30 2.04
N ASP A 190 9.86 18.34 1.86
CA ASP A 190 11.30 18.42 2.09
C ASP A 190 12.11 18.72 0.81
N GLY A 191 11.46 18.64 -0.34
CA GLY A 191 12.05 18.76 -1.66
C GLY A 191 12.35 20.18 -2.10
N LYS A 192 13.36 20.32 -2.96
CA LYS A 192 13.65 21.54 -3.73
C LYS A 192 13.88 21.13 -5.18
N PRO A 193 12.80 20.81 -5.92
CA PRO A 193 12.95 20.25 -7.25
C PRO A 193 13.64 21.22 -8.19
N ARG A 194 14.48 20.63 -9.05
CA ARG A 194 15.08 21.37 -10.16
C ARG A 194 14.04 21.52 -11.27
N LEU A 195 14.22 22.50 -12.15
CA LEU A 195 13.26 22.74 -13.23
C LEU A 195 13.19 21.55 -14.20
N ASP A 196 14.33 20.92 -14.49
CA ASP A 196 14.40 19.72 -15.33
C ASP A 196 13.66 18.52 -14.71
N GLU A 197 13.70 18.39 -13.39
CA GLU A 197 12.96 17.34 -12.67
C GLU A 197 11.44 17.55 -12.72
N LEU A 198 10.97 18.80 -12.68
CA LEU A 198 9.55 19.12 -12.83
C LEU A 198 9.05 18.81 -14.25
N GLU A 199 9.86 19.09 -15.27
CA GLU A 199 9.55 18.79 -16.67
C GLU A 199 9.49 17.27 -16.92
N GLU A 200 10.48 16.52 -16.43
CA GLU A 200 10.53 15.06 -16.52
C GLU A 200 9.35 14.40 -15.79
N ALA A 201 9.05 14.83 -14.56
CA ALA A 201 7.92 14.31 -13.81
C ALA A 201 6.58 14.61 -14.50
N SER A 202 6.46 15.75 -15.19
CA SER A 202 5.25 16.09 -15.94
C SER A 202 5.07 15.21 -17.19
N GLU A 203 6.15 14.84 -17.87
CA GLU A 203 6.13 13.94 -19.02
C GLU A 203 5.72 12.53 -18.57
N LEU A 204 6.37 12.01 -17.54
CA LEU A 204 6.09 10.68 -16.98
C LEU A 204 4.69 10.56 -16.40
N LEU A 205 4.19 11.59 -15.71
CA LEU A 205 2.81 11.61 -15.23
C LEU A 205 1.81 11.64 -16.39
N GLY A 206 2.18 12.27 -17.52
CA GLY A 206 1.42 12.20 -18.76
C GLY A 206 1.33 10.77 -19.30
N GLU A 207 2.46 10.08 -19.42
CA GLU A 207 2.53 8.69 -19.86
C GLU A 207 1.75 7.75 -18.93
N TRP A 208 1.91 7.91 -17.61
CA TRP A 208 1.18 7.14 -16.60
C TRP A 208 -0.34 7.32 -16.74
N ARG A 209 -0.82 8.55 -16.99
CA ARG A 209 -2.26 8.80 -17.22
C ARG A 209 -2.77 8.19 -18.52
N GLU A 210 -1.92 8.05 -19.52
CA GLU A 210 -2.28 7.36 -20.76
C GLU A 210 -2.29 5.84 -20.58
N SER A 211 -1.49 5.30 -19.66
CA SER A 211 -1.48 3.87 -19.34
C SER A 211 -2.57 3.45 -18.36
N VAL A 212 -3.00 4.33 -17.47
CA VAL A 212 -4.08 4.08 -16.52
C VAL A 212 -5.38 4.61 -17.10
N ASP A 213 -6.20 3.74 -17.70
CA ASP A 213 -7.60 4.09 -18.00
C ASP A 213 -8.38 4.04 -16.67
N PRO A 214 -8.92 5.17 -16.16
CA PRO A 214 -9.69 5.18 -14.92
C PRO A 214 -10.93 4.28 -14.97
N ALA A 215 -11.42 3.94 -16.17
CA ALA A 215 -12.49 2.98 -16.38
C ALA A 215 -11.99 1.53 -16.47
N GLU A 216 -10.72 1.31 -16.86
CA GLU A 216 -10.06 -0.01 -16.79
C GLU A 216 -9.29 -0.25 -15.48
N VAL A 217 -9.27 0.72 -14.55
CA VAL A 217 -9.21 0.42 -13.12
C VAL A 217 -10.53 -0.27 -12.76
N GLU A 218 -10.80 -1.39 -13.43
CA GLU A 218 -11.96 -2.23 -13.25
C GLU A 218 -11.96 -2.59 -11.78
N ASP A 219 -13.16 -2.58 -11.21
CA ASP A 219 -13.45 -3.22 -9.95
C ASP A 219 -12.95 -4.66 -10.09
N HIS A 220 -11.68 -4.91 -9.73
CA HIS A 220 -11.19 -6.24 -9.47
C HIS A 220 -12.05 -6.69 -8.29
N GLU A 221 -13.19 -7.31 -8.63
CA GLU A 221 -14.07 -7.91 -7.65
C GLU A 221 -13.18 -8.69 -6.72
N ALA A 222 -13.37 -8.48 -5.40
CA ALA A 222 -12.64 -9.22 -4.39
C ALA A 222 -12.56 -10.67 -4.89
N PRO A 223 -11.35 -11.24 -5.01
CA PRO A 223 -11.23 -12.58 -5.55
C PRO A 223 -12.27 -13.44 -4.86
N ASP A 224 -13.09 -14.16 -5.62
CA ASP A 224 -14.22 -14.97 -5.13
C ASP A 224 -13.78 -16.09 -4.15
N LEU A 225 -12.49 -16.09 -3.80
CA LEU A 225 -11.88 -16.74 -2.66
C LEU A 225 -12.55 -16.31 -1.36
N HIS A 226 -13.24 -17.29 -0.78
CA HIS A 226 -13.65 -17.25 0.61
C HIS A 226 -12.42 -17.21 1.52
N LEU A 227 -12.41 -16.31 2.52
CA LEU A 227 -11.29 -16.13 3.48
C LEU A 227 -10.74 -17.44 4.05
N VAL A 228 -11.63 -18.39 4.38
CA VAL A 228 -11.26 -19.71 4.92
C VAL A 228 -10.42 -20.52 3.91
N ASP A 229 -10.76 -20.45 2.63
CA ASP A 229 -10.04 -21.19 1.58
C ASP A 229 -8.68 -20.55 1.29
N PHE A 230 -8.59 -19.22 1.31
CA PHE A 230 -7.32 -18.49 1.24
C PHE A 230 -6.38 -18.92 2.37
N VAL A 231 -6.85 -18.83 3.63
CA VAL A 231 -6.05 -19.21 4.81
C VAL A 231 -5.62 -20.67 4.75
N ARG A 232 -6.51 -21.56 4.31
CA ARG A 232 -6.18 -22.98 4.12
C ARG A 232 -5.08 -23.18 3.08
N SER A 233 -5.14 -22.48 1.94
CA SER A 233 -4.12 -22.57 0.88
C SER A 233 -2.75 -22.09 1.38
N ALA A 234 -2.71 -20.91 2.00
CA ALA A 234 -1.49 -20.31 2.54
C ALA A 234 -0.81 -21.23 3.58
N LEU A 235 -1.58 -21.78 4.53
CA LEU A 235 -1.04 -22.71 5.54
C LEU A 235 -0.50 -24.02 4.95
N GLN A 236 -1.00 -24.45 3.78
CA GLN A 236 -0.55 -25.67 3.12
C GLN A 236 0.69 -25.44 2.24
N GLY A 237 1.15 -24.18 2.09
CA GLY A 237 2.15 -23.80 1.10
C GLY A 237 1.71 -24.13 -0.33
N ALA A 238 0.40 -24.27 -0.52
CA ALA A 238 -0.18 -24.48 -1.83
C ALA A 238 -0.33 -23.11 -2.50
N PRO A 239 0.05 -22.97 -3.79
CA PRO A 239 -0.23 -21.72 -4.49
C PRO A 239 -1.73 -21.43 -4.40
N PRO A 240 -2.12 -20.15 -4.22
CA PRO A 240 -3.53 -19.80 -4.15
C PRO A 240 -4.27 -20.35 -5.38
N PRO A 241 -5.53 -20.79 -5.22
CA PRO A 241 -6.30 -21.24 -6.37
C PRO A 241 -6.32 -20.12 -7.41
N PRO A 242 -6.15 -20.45 -8.70
CA PRO A 242 -6.16 -19.44 -9.75
C PRO A 242 -7.47 -18.65 -9.69
N PRO A 243 -7.46 -17.35 -10.04
CA PRO A 243 -8.67 -16.57 -10.09
C PRO A 243 -9.69 -17.25 -11.03
N PRO A 244 -11.00 -17.03 -10.81
CA PRO A 244 -12.04 -17.49 -11.72
C PRO A 244 -11.70 -17.14 -13.18
N PRO A 245 -12.03 -17.99 -14.17
CA PRO A 245 -11.66 -17.82 -15.58
C PRO A 245 -12.24 -16.57 -16.25
N ASP A 246 -13.18 -15.91 -15.59
CA ASP A 246 -13.87 -14.68 -15.96
C ASP A 246 -13.30 -13.42 -15.30
N VAL A 247 -12.30 -13.54 -14.43
CA VAL A 247 -11.56 -12.38 -13.91
C VAL A 247 -10.60 -11.88 -14.99
N PRO A 248 -10.71 -10.62 -15.45
CA PRO A 248 -9.78 -10.04 -16.41
C PRO A 248 -8.35 -10.18 -15.91
N GLU A 249 -7.48 -10.69 -16.77
CA GLU A 249 -6.05 -10.81 -16.48
C GLU A 249 -5.51 -9.45 -16.04
N SER A 250 -4.83 -9.37 -14.90
CA SER A 250 -4.32 -8.10 -14.38
C SER A 250 -3.42 -7.43 -15.42
N TRP A 251 -3.44 -6.10 -15.45
CA TRP A 251 -2.57 -5.31 -16.32
C TRP A 251 -1.10 -5.75 -16.21
N MET A 252 -0.62 -6.07 -15.00
CA MET A 252 0.73 -6.57 -14.75
C MET A 252 0.97 -7.95 -15.36
N ALA A 253 0.01 -8.87 -15.33
CA ALA A 253 0.15 -10.15 -16.03
C ALA A 253 0.16 -9.96 -17.55
N ARG A 254 -0.62 -9.01 -18.10
CA ARG A 254 -0.54 -8.61 -19.52
C ARG A 254 0.82 -7.98 -19.86
N LEU A 255 1.35 -7.12 -19.00
CA LEU A 255 2.61 -6.41 -19.18
C LEU A 255 3.81 -7.37 -19.07
N GLN A 256 3.86 -8.21 -18.03
CA GLN A 256 4.88 -9.24 -17.87
C GLN A 256 4.86 -10.25 -19.03
N ARG A 257 3.68 -10.66 -19.50
CA ARG A 257 3.56 -11.48 -20.71
C ARG A 257 4.07 -10.75 -21.96
N LYS A 258 3.82 -9.46 -22.09
CA LYS A 258 4.32 -8.64 -23.23
C LYS A 258 5.83 -8.42 -23.18
N LEU A 259 6.41 -8.31 -21.98
CA LEU A 259 7.84 -8.04 -21.77
C LEU A 259 8.70 -9.32 -21.75
N PHE A 260 8.15 -10.43 -21.26
CA PHE A 260 8.90 -11.65 -20.97
C PHE A 260 8.32 -12.92 -21.60
N GLY A 261 7.11 -12.88 -22.15
CA GLY A 261 6.44 -14.00 -22.80
C GLY A 261 6.74 -14.07 -24.30
N GLY A 262 7.79 -14.82 -24.67
CA GLY A 262 8.04 -15.32 -26.03
C GLY A 262 7.51 -16.73 -26.22
#